data_AF-A0A8S9JVI0-F1
#
_entry.id   AF-A0A8S9JVI0-F1
#
_cell.length_a   1.000
_cell.length_b   1.000
_cell.length_c   1.000
_cell.angle_alpha   90.00
_cell.angle_beta   90.00
_cell.angle_gamma   90.00
#
_symmetry.space_group_name_H-M   'P 1'
#
loop_
_entity.id
_entity.type
_entity.pdbx_description
1 polymer ?
#
loop_
_entity_poly.entity_id
_entity_poly.type
_entity_poly.pdbx_seq_one_letter_code
_entity_poly.pdbx_strand_id
1 'polypeptide(L)'
;MAIRKLLLLLKPVDLYPFLETDGVSLIKNHQVLQYLESRCKVHRDAITFCREILNKKPVEWKPIARNDLSHPIGGDGTLLHASHFIDDSVPVLGVNSDPTQAHEVEELSDQFDASRSTGHLCAATVENFEQVLDDILFGRVVPSKVSRISVKLNSEPLLSHALNDILIAHPCPAAVSKLSFK
;
A
#
# COMPACT_ATOMS: atom_id res chain seq x y z
N MET A 1 -18.77 8.33 -24.74
CA MET A 1 -17.74 7.55 -24.02
C MET A 1 -18.26 7.29 -22.63
N ALA A 2 -18.28 6.04 -22.16
CA ALA A 2 -18.71 5.76 -20.78
C ALA A 2 -17.70 6.39 -19.81
N ILE A 3 -18.17 7.28 -18.93
CA ILE A 3 -17.36 7.87 -17.87
C ILE A 3 -16.91 6.71 -16.97
N ARG A 4 -15.60 6.45 -16.96
CA ARG A 4 -15.00 5.44 -16.08
C ARG A 4 -14.76 6.10 -14.73
N LYS A 5 -15.47 5.65 -13.70
CA LYS A 5 -15.22 6.07 -12.32
C LYS A 5 -14.01 5.32 -11.80
N LEU A 6 -12.99 6.04 -11.37
CA LEU A 6 -11.81 5.46 -10.73
C LEU A 6 -11.87 5.74 -9.24
N LEU A 7 -11.84 4.68 -8.44
CA LEU A 7 -11.64 4.81 -7.02
C LEU A 7 -10.13 4.96 -6.77
N LEU A 8 -9.69 6.21 -6.64
CA LEU A 8 -8.35 6.52 -6.19
C LEU A 8 -8.35 6.58 -4.68
N LEU A 9 -7.40 5.90 -4.12
CA LEU A 9 -7.27 5.72 -2.71
C LEU A 9 -5.85 6.24 -2.41
N LEU A 10 -5.57 6.90 -1.30
CA LEU A 10 -4.30 7.61 -1.10
C LEU A 10 -3.83 7.38 0.34
N LYS A 11 -2.64 6.82 0.56
CA LYS A 11 -2.11 6.76 1.94
C LYS A 11 -1.88 8.19 2.44
N PRO A 12 -2.49 8.60 3.55
CA PRO A 12 -2.26 9.93 4.09
C PRO A 12 -0.82 10.04 4.57
N VAL A 13 -0.20 11.18 4.26
CA VAL A 13 1.17 11.50 4.72
C VAL A 13 1.15 11.94 6.18
N ASP A 14 0.04 12.54 6.61
CA ASP A 14 -0.13 13.02 7.97
C ASP A 14 -0.54 11.83 8.84
N LEU A 15 0.44 11.19 9.50
CA LEU A 15 0.32 10.38 10.73
C LEU A 15 1.66 9.67 11.05
N TYR A 16 2.80 10.35 10.95
CA TYR A 16 3.93 10.01 11.82
C TYR A 16 3.97 11.03 12.97
N PRO A 17 3.07 10.94 13.98
CA PRO A 17 3.20 11.73 15.21
C PRO A 17 4.55 11.48 15.91
N PHE A 18 5.27 10.43 15.52
CA PHE A 18 6.62 10.10 15.94
C PHE A 18 7.68 11.14 15.50
N LEU A 19 7.45 11.88 14.41
CA LEU A 19 8.30 12.99 13.99
C LEU A 19 7.95 14.32 14.69
N GLU A 20 6.72 14.45 15.20
CA GLU A 20 6.22 15.69 15.82
C GLU A 20 6.30 15.71 17.35
N THR A 21 6.57 14.57 18.01
CA THR A 21 6.71 14.45 19.47
C THR A 21 7.93 13.60 19.83
N ASP A 22 8.31 13.56 21.11
CA ASP A 22 9.53 13.00 21.74
C ASP A 22 10.10 11.66 21.21
N GLY A 23 9.45 10.94 20.29
CA GLY A 23 9.93 9.74 19.61
C GLY A 23 11.18 9.94 18.75
N VAL A 24 11.37 11.11 18.13
CA VAL A 24 12.62 11.44 17.38
C VAL A 24 13.86 11.29 18.27
N SER A 25 13.73 11.59 19.57
CA SER A 25 14.84 11.48 20.53
C SER A 25 15.33 10.05 20.78
N LEU A 26 14.52 9.03 20.42
CA LEU A 26 14.87 7.62 20.56
C LEU A 26 15.70 7.10 19.36
N ILE A 27 15.62 7.74 18.20
CA ILE A 27 16.40 7.38 17.02
C ILE A 27 17.76 8.07 17.13
N LYS A 28 18.74 7.37 17.69
CA LYS A 28 20.11 7.90 17.85
C LYS A 28 20.89 7.96 16.54
N ASN A 29 20.46 7.22 15.51
CA ASN A 29 21.14 7.21 14.21
C ASN A 29 20.53 8.27 13.29
N HIS A 30 21.27 9.36 13.08
CA HIS A 30 20.85 10.48 12.23
C HIS A 30 20.61 10.08 10.77
N GLN A 31 21.36 9.11 10.24
CA GLN A 31 21.20 8.63 8.86
C GLN A 31 19.87 7.89 8.69
N VAL A 32 19.46 7.08 9.68
CA VAL A 32 18.16 6.41 9.67
C VAL A 32 17.01 7.43 9.71
N LEU A 33 17.16 8.49 10.51
CA LEU A 33 16.17 9.57 10.57
C LEU A 33 16.02 10.27 9.22
N GLN A 34 17.13 10.74 8.63
CA GLN A 34 17.14 11.38 7.31
C GLN A 34 16.53 10.47 6.24
N TYR A 35 16.81 9.17 6.33
CA TYR A 35 16.29 8.18 5.40
C TYR A 35 14.76 8.01 5.54
N LEU A 36 14.22 7.98 6.77
CA LEU A 36 12.78 7.97 7.01
C LEU A 36 12.09 9.26 6.52
N GLU A 37 12.71 10.41 6.73
CA GLU A 37 12.22 11.70 6.22
C GLU A 37 12.19 11.70 4.69
N SER A 38 13.24 11.18 4.04
CA SER A 38 13.32 10.99 2.59
C SER A 38 12.15 10.15 2.07
N ARG A 39 11.84 9.02 2.71
CA ARG A 39 10.68 8.18 2.33
C ARG A 39 9.35 8.93 2.45
N CYS A 40 9.17 9.69 3.51
CA CYS A 40 7.95 10.49 3.69
C CYS A 40 7.81 11.55 2.60
N LYS A 41 8.92 12.21 2.23
CA LYS A 41 8.96 13.18 1.14
C LYS A 41 8.63 12.54 -0.20
N VAL A 42 9.33 11.45 -0.57
CA VAL A 42 9.09 10.73 -1.84
C VAL A 42 7.63 10.29 -1.96
N HIS A 43 7.04 9.77 -0.88
CA HIS A 43 5.65 9.37 -0.86
C HIS A 43 4.67 10.57 -1.06
N ARG A 44 4.96 11.73 -0.44
CA ARG A 44 4.16 12.95 -0.61
C ARG A 44 4.22 13.47 -2.05
N ASP A 45 5.42 13.46 -2.63
CA ASP A 45 5.67 13.89 -4.01
C ASP A 45 4.95 12.95 -4.99
N ALA A 46 5.00 11.64 -4.73
CA ALA A 46 4.28 10.62 -5.49
C ALA A 46 2.75 10.86 -5.52
N ILE A 47 2.16 11.16 -4.36
CA ILE A 47 0.72 11.47 -4.26
C ILE A 47 0.38 12.72 -5.07
N THR A 48 1.21 13.75 -4.96
CA THR A 48 1.02 15.02 -5.68
C THR A 48 1.07 14.78 -7.19
N PHE A 49 2.09 14.07 -7.66
CA PHE A 49 2.23 13.68 -9.06
C PHE A 49 1.04 12.89 -9.59
N CYS A 50 0.58 11.87 -8.85
CA CYS A 50 -0.57 11.07 -9.26
C CYS A 50 -1.85 11.91 -9.36
N ARG A 51 -2.07 12.85 -8.43
CA ARG A 51 -3.21 13.78 -8.46
C ARG A 51 -3.16 14.71 -9.67
N GLU A 52 -1.99 15.23 -10.00
CA GLU A 52 -1.81 16.10 -11.18
C GLU A 52 -2.14 15.36 -12.47
N ILE A 53 -1.71 14.10 -12.61
CA ILE A 53 -2.06 13.27 -13.76
C ILE A 53 -3.57 13.05 -13.81
N LEU A 54 -4.19 12.63 -12.71
CA LEU A 54 -5.63 12.35 -12.69
C LEU A 54 -6.48 13.57 -13.05
N ASN A 55 -6.07 14.76 -12.62
CA ASN A 55 -6.72 16.02 -13.00
C ASN A 55 -6.64 16.34 -14.50
N LYS A 56 -5.66 15.79 -15.22
CA LYS A 56 -5.49 15.97 -16.67
C LYS A 56 -6.24 14.90 -17.48
N LYS A 57 -6.69 13.81 -16.86
CA LYS A 57 -7.35 12.70 -17.56
C LYS A 57 -8.87 12.87 -17.55
N PRO A 58 -9.59 12.36 -18.57
CA PRO A 58 -11.05 12.46 -18.67
C PRO A 58 -11.74 11.40 -17.78
N VAL A 59 -11.44 11.43 -16.48
CA VAL A 59 -11.91 10.46 -15.49
C VAL A 59 -12.51 11.17 -14.29
N GLU A 60 -13.62 10.64 -13.79
CA GLU A 60 -14.13 11.06 -12.49
C GLU A 60 -13.35 10.30 -11.41
N TRP A 61 -12.72 11.03 -10.51
CA TRP A 61 -11.98 10.47 -9.39
C TRP A 61 -12.31 11.24 -8.12
N LYS A 62 -12.34 10.54 -6.98
CA LYS A 62 -12.56 11.11 -5.66
C LYS A 62 -11.46 10.66 -4.72
N PRO A 63 -10.69 11.57 -4.09
CA PRO A 63 -9.85 11.20 -2.97
C PRO A 63 -10.74 10.87 -1.78
N ILE A 64 -10.58 9.68 -1.20
CA ILE A 64 -11.19 9.33 0.09
C ILE A 64 -10.12 9.48 1.18
N ALA A 65 -10.50 9.90 2.39
CA ALA A 65 -9.64 10.07 3.58
C ALA A 65 -9.92 8.96 4.63
N ARG A 66 -8.99 8.74 5.57
CA ARG A 66 -8.85 7.48 6.35
C ARG A 66 -10.05 7.21 7.26
N ASN A 67 -10.73 8.29 7.65
CA ASN A 67 -11.83 8.26 8.60
C ASN A 67 -13.18 7.99 7.93
N ASP A 68 -13.28 8.12 6.59
CA ASP A 68 -14.56 8.02 5.88
C ASP A 68 -14.64 6.85 4.88
N LEU A 69 -13.52 6.20 4.54
CA LEU A 69 -13.37 4.84 3.94
C LEU A 69 -11.88 4.63 3.52
N SER A 70 -11.40 3.40 3.65
CA SER A 70 -10.04 2.86 3.40
C SER A 70 -9.25 3.37 2.16
N HIS A 71 -7.89 3.30 2.18
CA HIS A 71 -6.84 3.81 1.24
C HIS A 71 -5.96 2.74 0.52
N PRO A 72 -5.63 2.76 -0.82
CA PRO A 72 -4.24 2.97 -1.24
C PRO A 72 -3.88 3.70 -2.55
N ILE A 73 -2.95 4.66 -2.38
CA ILE A 73 -1.75 4.83 -3.19
C ILE A 73 -0.66 4.65 -2.16
N GLY A 74 0.32 3.82 -2.46
CA GLY A 74 1.31 3.32 -1.54
C GLY A 74 1.68 1.90 -1.93
N GLY A 75 2.70 1.34 -1.27
CA GLY A 75 3.12 -0.04 -1.53
C GLY A 75 2.08 -1.08 -1.10
N ASP A 76 2.48 -2.35 -1.12
CA ASP A 76 1.61 -3.51 -0.91
C ASP A 76 0.73 -3.44 0.34
N GLY A 77 1.28 -2.97 1.47
CA GLY A 77 0.52 -2.87 2.72
C GLY A 77 -0.74 -2.00 2.62
N THR A 78 -0.72 -1.04 1.72
CA THR A 78 -1.86 -0.17 1.43
C THR A 78 -2.92 -0.96 0.65
N LEU A 79 -2.51 -1.76 -0.35
CA LEU A 79 -3.41 -2.64 -1.09
C LEU A 79 -4.02 -3.74 -0.21
N LEU A 80 -3.21 -4.33 0.67
CA LEU A 80 -3.66 -5.30 1.67
C LEU A 80 -4.76 -4.70 2.54
N HIS A 81 -4.59 -3.47 3.02
CA HIS A 81 -5.60 -2.81 3.83
C HIS A 81 -6.92 -2.61 3.07
N ALA A 82 -6.83 -2.10 1.83
CA ALA A 82 -7.99 -1.85 0.99
C ALA A 82 -8.76 -3.13 0.64
N SER A 83 -8.06 -4.25 0.49
CA SER A 83 -8.65 -5.56 0.20
C SER A 83 -9.70 -6.01 1.23
N HIS A 84 -9.71 -5.43 2.43
CA HIS A 84 -10.70 -5.71 3.47
C HIS A 84 -12.04 -4.99 3.29
N PHE A 85 -12.10 -3.94 2.45
CA PHE A 85 -13.28 -3.07 2.32
C PHE A 85 -13.91 -3.12 0.93
N ILE A 86 -13.30 -3.85 0.00
CA ILE A 86 -13.74 -3.98 -1.38
C ILE A 86 -14.11 -5.43 -1.69
N ASP A 87 -15.06 -5.61 -2.60
CA ASP A 87 -15.37 -6.89 -3.21
C ASP A 87 -14.70 -7.01 -4.59
N ASP A 88 -15.07 -8.02 -5.37
CA ASP A 88 -14.53 -8.28 -6.70
C ASP A 88 -15.21 -7.46 -7.81
N SER A 89 -16.13 -6.54 -7.47
CA SER A 89 -16.83 -5.69 -8.45
C SER A 89 -16.02 -4.46 -8.85
N VAL A 90 -15.06 -4.03 -8.01
CA VAL A 90 -14.24 -2.83 -8.24
C VAL A 90 -12.78 -3.22 -8.45
N PRO A 91 -12.19 -2.98 -9.64
CA PRO A 91 -10.77 -3.22 -9.85
C PRO A 91 -9.93 -2.20 -9.07
N VAL A 92 -8.78 -2.65 -8.58
CA VAL A 92 -7.84 -1.80 -7.83
C VAL A 92 -6.52 -1.69 -8.57
N LEU A 93 -5.99 -0.47 -8.66
CA LEU A 93 -4.67 -0.19 -9.16
C LEU A 93 -3.73 0.15 -8.00
N GLY A 94 -2.80 -0.74 -7.68
CA GLY A 94 -1.71 -0.44 -6.76
C GLY A 94 -0.61 0.36 -7.44
N VAL A 95 -0.19 1.47 -6.83
CA VAL A 95 0.93 2.32 -7.28
C VAL A 95 2.02 2.31 -6.21
N ASN A 96 3.16 1.70 -6.51
CA ASN A 96 4.32 1.71 -5.64
C ASN A 96 4.94 3.11 -5.65
N SER A 97 4.66 3.87 -4.59
CA SER A 97 5.09 5.25 -4.45
C SER A 97 6.57 5.42 -4.15
N ASP A 98 7.22 4.37 -3.65
CA ASP A 98 8.58 4.43 -3.13
C ASP A 98 9.34 3.12 -3.39
N PRO A 99 9.58 2.77 -4.67
CA PRO A 99 10.22 1.53 -5.04
C PRO A 99 11.68 1.45 -4.56
N THR A 100 12.12 0.26 -4.17
CA THR A 100 13.51 0.02 -3.75
C THR A 100 14.50 0.48 -4.81
N GLN A 101 15.46 1.28 -4.37
CA GLN A 101 16.54 1.80 -5.21
C GLN A 101 17.80 0.97 -4.98
N ALA A 102 18.26 0.24 -6.00
CA ALA A 102 19.41 -0.66 -5.87
C ALA A 102 20.67 0.05 -5.37
N HIS A 103 20.92 1.27 -5.88
CA HIS A 103 22.07 2.07 -5.46
C HIS A 103 22.02 2.45 -3.96
N GLU A 104 20.86 2.82 -3.43
CA GLU A 104 20.73 3.13 -1.99
C GLU A 104 21.00 1.90 -1.13
N VAL A 105 20.57 0.71 -1.57
CA VAL A 105 20.81 -0.55 -0.85
C VAL A 105 22.29 -0.89 -0.86
N GLU A 106 22.96 -0.77 -2.01
CA GLU A 106 24.39 -1.02 -2.13
C GLU A 106 25.21 -0.06 -1.24
N GLU A 107 24.86 1.23 -1.20
CA GLU A 107 25.60 2.25 -0.43
C GLU A 107 25.36 2.19 1.09
N LEU A 108 24.17 1.76 1.53
CA LEU A 108 23.73 1.90 2.93
C LEU A 108 23.54 0.57 3.68
N SER A 109 23.61 -0.58 3.00
CA SER A 109 23.32 -1.90 3.58
C SER A 109 24.17 -2.27 4.80
N ASP A 110 25.41 -1.77 4.88
CA ASP A 110 26.30 -1.99 6.02
C ASP A 110 25.85 -1.26 7.30
N GLN A 111 25.02 -0.23 7.17
CA GLN A 111 24.59 0.63 8.28
C GLN A 111 23.19 0.26 8.77
N PHE A 112 22.26 0.03 7.84
CA PHE A 112 20.88 -0.35 8.11
C PHE A 112 20.21 -0.90 6.85
N ASP A 113 19.02 -1.47 7.00
CA ASP A 113 18.21 -1.92 5.87
C ASP A 113 17.64 -0.72 5.08
N ALA A 114 18.26 -0.41 3.95
CA ALA A 114 17.82 0.61 3.01
C ALA A 114 16.83 0.09 1.95
N SER A 115 16.30 -1.14 2.07
CA SER A 115 15.31 -1.64 1.13
C SER A 115 13.98 -0.91 1.29
N ARG A 116 13.50 -0.27 0.21
CA ARG A 116 12.18 0.39 0.17
C ARG A 116 11.09 -0.62 -0.17
N SER A 117 10.02 -0.19 -0.86
CA SER A 117 8.91 -1.09 -1.21
C SER A 117 9.23 -1.88 -2.47
N THR A 118 9.09 -3.21 -2.44
CA THR A 118 9.15 -4.03 -3.67
C THR A 118 7.90 -3.82 -4.53
N GLY A 119 6.71 -3.75 -3.91
CA GLY A 119 5.45 -3.52 -4.62
C GLY A 119 4.96 -4.73 -5.44
N HIS A 120 4.98 -5.93 -4.85
CA HIS A 120 4.58 -7.17 -5.53
C HIS A 120 3.15 -7.15 -6.06
N LEU A 121 2.26 -6.42 -5.39
CA LEU A 121 0.85 -6.29 -5.77
C LEU A 121 0.57 -4.97 -6.51
N CYS A 122 1.59 -4.11 -6.68
CA CYS A 122 1.47 -2.87 -7.41
C CYS A 122 1.71 -3.10 -8.91
N ALA A 123 0.81 -2.60 -9.75
CA ALA A 123 0.94 -2.70 -11.21
C ALA A 123 1.67 -1.48 -11.82
N ALA A 124 1.87 -0.42 -11.02
CA ALA A 124 2.54 0.79 -11.43
C ALA A 124 3.52 1.28 -10.36
N THR A 125 4.49 2.08 -10.78
CA THR A 125 5.29 2.98 -9.96
C THR A 125 4.90 4.41 -10.29
N VAL A 126 5.46 5.40 -9.59
CA VAL A 126 5.29 6.82 -9.94
C VAL A 126 5.74 7.08 -11.38
N GLU A 127 6.85 6.47 -11.81
CA GLU A 127 7.47 6.70 -13.11
C GLU A 127 6.59 6.30 -14.29
N ASN A 128 5.80 5.23 -14.14
CA ASN A 128 4.96 4.70 -15.22
C ASN A 128 3.46 4.87 -14.99
N PHE A 129 3.06 5.56 -13.90
CA PHE A 129 1.66 5.69 -13.51
C PHE A 129 0.79 6.26 -14.64
N GLU A 130 1.24 7.31 -15.33
CA GLU A 130 0.48 7.92 -16.43
C GLU A 130 0.20 6.93 -17.56
N GLN A 131 1.23 6.19 -17.97
CA GLN A 131 1.15 5.20 -19.04
C GLN A 131 0.18 4.07 -18.66
N VAL A 132 0.31 3.53 -17.45
CA VAL A 132 -0.56 2.45 -16.95
C VAL A 132 -2.02 2.93 -16.86
N LEU A 133 -2.24 4.15 -16.38
CA LEU A 133 -3.56 4.75 -16.31
C LEU A 133 -4.17 4.91 -17.72
N ASP A 134 -3.41 5.41 -18.69
CA ASP A 134 -3.86 5.52 -20.07
C ASP A 134 -4.23 4.17 -20.65
N ASP A 135 -3.39 3.14 -20.46
CA ASP A 135 -3.67 1.80 -20.96
C ASP A 135 -4.93 1.20 -20.33
N ILE A 136 -5.21 1.46 -19.05
CA ILE A 136 -6.48 1.10 -18.42
C ILE A 136 -7.64 1.85 -19.09
N LEU A 137 -7.55 3.17 -19.27
CA LEU A 137 -8.62 3.99 -19.84
C LEU A 137 -8.92 3.67 -21.29
N PHE A 138 -7.91 3.33 -22.09
CA PHE A 138 -8.05 2.85 -23.45
C PHE A 138 -8.45 1.37 -23.54
N GLY A 139 -8.54 0.65 -22.41
CA GLY A 139 -8.93 -0.75 -22.36
C GLY A 139 -7.89 -1.72 -22.90
N ARG A 140 -6.62 -1.31 -22.91
CA ARG A 140 -5.46 -2.13 -23.34
C ARG A 140 -4.99 -3.07 -22.24
N VAL A 141 -5.32 -2.76 -20.99
CA VAL A 141 -5.04 -3.59 -19.81
C VAL A 141 -6.35 -4.03 -19.18
N VAL A 142 -6.42 -5.32 -18.82
CA VAL A 142 -7.54 -5.89 -18.07
C VAL A 142 -7.08 -6.25 -16.65
N PRO A 143 -7.95 -6.09 -15.63
CA PRO A 143 -7.60 -6.48 -14.26
C PRO A 143 -7.38 -7.99 -14.13
N SER A 144 -6.34 -8.37 -13.38
CA SER A 144 -6.12 -9.75 -12.96
C SER A 144 -6.93 -10.07 -11.69
N LYS A 145 -7.46 -11.29 -11.59
CA LYS A 145 -8.12 -11.76 -10.37
C LYS A 145 -7.08 -12.30 -9.39
N VAL A 146 -7.19 -11.87 -8.13
CA VAL A 146 -6.37 -12.38 -7.03
C VAL A 146 -7.28 -13.09 -6.03
N SER A 147 -6.92 -14.32 -5.66
CA SER A 147 -7.70 -15.09 -4.69
C SER A 147 -7.44 -14.57 -3.27
N ARG A 148 -8.49 -14.52 -2.45
CA ARG A 148 -8.38 -14.19 -1.03
C ARG A 148 -8.73 -15.40 -0.17
N ILE A 149 -8.13 -15.48 1.00
CA ILE A 149 -8.37 -16.55 1.95
C ILE A 149 -9.65 -16.24 2.75
N SER A 150 -10.63 -17.13 2.67
CA SER A 150 -11.82 -17.10 3.51
C SER A 150 -11.60 -17.97 4.74
N VAL A 151 -11.93 -17.44 5.92
CA VAL A 151 -11.76 -18.13 7.21
C VAL A 151 -13.11 -18.33 7.84
N LYS A 152 -13.32 -19.52 8.40
CA LYS A 152 -14.46 -19.80 9.26
C LYS A 152 -13.97 -20.06 10.68
N LEU A 153 -14.52 -19.34 11.64
CA LEU A 153 -14.32 -19.59 13.06
C LEU A 153 -15.55 -20.31 13.59
N ASN A 154 -15.39 -21.56 14.06
CA ASN A 154 -16.52 -22.39 14.51
C ASN A 154 -17.64 -22.53 13.46
N SER A 155 -17.27 -22.69 12.19
CA SER A 155 -18.16 -22.71 11.01
C SER A 155 -18.78 -21.38 10.60
N GLU A 156 -18.61 -20.31 11.40
CA GLU A 156 -19.06 -18.97 11.05
C GLU A 156 -18.01 -18.25 10.20
N PRO A 157 -18.35 -17.71 9.02
CA PRO A 157 -17.41 -16.98 8.19
C PRO A 157 -16.99 -15.67 8.86
N LEU A 158 -15.69 -15.38 8.85
CA LEU A 158 -15.20 -14.05 9.19
C LEU A 158 -15.60 -13.05 8.10
N LEU A 159 -15.89 -11.80 8.51
CA LEU A 159 -16.34 -10.75 7.60
C LEU A 159 -15.30 -10.38 6.55
N SER A 160 -14.03 -10.43 6.93
CA SER A 160 -12.92 -10.01 6.07
C SER A 160 -12.18 -11.22 5.50
N HIS A 161 -11.81 -11.11 4.23
CA HIS A 161 -10.99 -12.09 3.53
C HIS A 161 -9.55 -11.61 3.50
N ALA A 162 -8.60 -12.47 3.85
CA ALA A 162 -7.18 -12.11 3.87
C ALA A 162 -6.59 -12.18 2.45
N LEU A 163 -5.87 -11.14 2.03
CA LEU A 163 -5.20 -11.11 0.72
C LEU A 163 -3.80 -11.77 0.75
N ASN A 164 -3.08 -11.66 1.86
CA ASN A 164 -1.71 -12.20 1.98
C ASN A 164 -1.70 -13.55 2.69
N ASP A 165 -1.97 -13.55 4.00
CA ASP A 165 -1.82 -14.69 4.88
C ASP A 165 -2.73 -14.57 6.11
N ILE A 166 -2.74 -15.63 6.94
CA ILE A 166 -3.44 -15.68 8.22
C ILE A 166 -2.46 -16.19 9.27
N LEU A 167 -2.37 -15.48 10.39
CA LEU A 167 -1.61 -15.91 11.55
C LEU A 167 -2.54 -16.61 12.55
N ILE A 168 -2.28 -17.89 12.81
CA ILE A 168 -2.89 -18.64 13.91
C ILE A 168 -1.83 -18.87 14.97
N ALA A 169 -1.96 -18.18 16.11
CA ALA A 169 -0.99 -18.27 17.20
C ALA A 169 -1.67 -18.18 18.57
N HIS A 170 -0.98 -18.68 19.59
CA HIS A 170 -1.33 -18.42 20.97
C HIS A 170 -1.23 -16.91 21.26
N PRO A 171 -2.19 -16.29 21.98
CA PRO A 171 -2.20 -14.85 22.21
C PRO A 171 -1.01 -14.35 23.04
N CYS A 172 -0.45 -15.20 23.90
CA CYS A 172 0.82 -14.94 24.56
C CYS A 172 1.98 -15.36 23.65
N PRO A 173 2.84 -14.43 23.20
CA PRO A 173 3.98 -14.74 22.31
C PRO A 173 5.00 -15.72 22.91
N ALA A 174 5.05 -15.84 24.24
CA ALA A 174 5.95 -16.75 24.94
C ALA A 174 5.37 -18.17 25.10
N ALA A 175 4.10 -18.40 24.77
CA ALA A 175 3.47 -19.71 24.90
C ALA A 175 3.43 -20.46 23.57
N VAL A 176 3.37 -21.79 23.63
CA VAL A 176 3.34 -22.65 22.44
C VAL A 176 1.93 -22.72 21.85
N SER A 177 1.82 -22.38 20.57
CA SER A 177 0.61 -22.65 19.77
C SER A 177 0.47 -24.16 19.52
N LYS A 178 -0.62 -24.77 20.01
CA LYS A 178 -0.95 -26.18 19.75
C LYS A 178 -2.03 -26.25 18.68
N LEU A 179 -1.71 -26.83 17.53
CA LEU A 179 -2.58 -26.92 16.37
C LEU A 179 -2.70 -28.39 15.93
N SER A 180 -3.86 -28.76 15.39
CA SER A 180 -4.07 -30.05 14.73
C SER A 180 -4.63 -29.78 13.34
N PHE A 181 -3.93 -30.27 12.33
CA PHE A 181 -4.35 -30.20 10.93
C PHE A 181 -4.91 -31.57 10.54
N LYS A 182 -6.08 -31.58 9.92
CA LYS A 182 -6.74 -32.78 9.39
C LYS A 182 -6.82 -32.70 7.88
#